data_AF-A0A152A615-F1
#
_entry.id   AF-A0A152A615-F1
#
_cell.length_a   1.000
_cell.length_b   1.000
_cell.length_c   1.000
_cell.angle_alpha   90.00
_cell.angle_beta   90.00
_cell.angle_gamma   90.00
#
_symmetry.space_group_name_H-M   'P 1'
#
loop_
_entity.id
_entity.type
_entity.pdbx_description
1 polymer ?
#
loop_
_entity_poly.entity_id
_entity_poly.type
_entity_poly.pdbx_seq_one_letter_code
_entity_poly.pdbx_strand_id
1 'polypeptide(L)'
;MISRFNLRNIFSRNLCQLNFTTNNVNRNLGLENVVVYRQEKMIPLEEQKKIFSEFIEKEGIKDLDQLYSVCTRRKVDTYTSMAKLFRYHSCSIYKMVTSAYPERQWDPWRFSKAPKEEWTKCISQENVSKAVLWFAKENAIKDLDAWYDVKILMFRRKCKIPRSIKKKELHQMIIKTYPKHRFYIWKFGYTPGIWDDIVVRKDYIIWILDKLKLKSLESLYTLPVSTLVLNHGRYLIQKYNKDMYQLLSETFPSYPWDKERFQNEYPTGRTKVNNNEDVDEDDDW
;
A
#
# COMPACT_ATOMS: atom_id res chain seq x y z
N MET A 1 22.90 13.21 45.06
CA MET A 1 23.44 12.62 43.81
C MET A 1 23.67 11.13 44.04
N ILE A 2 23.42 10.30 43.02
CA ILE A 2 23.34 8.82 42.99
C ILE A 2 21.91 8.31 43.16
N SER A 3 21.25 8.12 42.02
CA SER A 3 20.02 7.35 41.86
C SER A 3 20.35 6.00 41.21
N ARG A 4 19.87 4.92 41.83
CA ARG A 4 20.03 3.53 41.41
C ARG A 4 19.07 3.24 40.25
N PHE A 5 19.60 2.94 39.07
CA PHE A 5 18.82 2.38 37.97
C PHE A 5 18.94 0.86 37.94
N ASN A 6 17.78 0.20 38.02
CA ASN A 6 17.61 -1.24 38.09
C ASN A 6 17.45 -1.79 36.66
N LEU A 7 18.34 -2.70 36.28
CA LEU A 7 18.26 -3.50 35.06
C LEU A 7 17.26 -4.65 35.27
N ARG A 8 16.30 -4.82 34.35
CA ARG A 8 15.78 -6.15 33.96
C ARG A 8 14.92 -6.04 32.69
N ASN A 9 15.15 -7.00 31.79
CA ASN A 9 14.39 -7.35 30.57
C ASN A 9 14.73 -6.65 29.25
N ILE A 10 15.88 -7.00 28.66
CA ILE A 10 16.06 -7.06 27.21
C ILE A 10 16.86 -8.32 26.84
N PHE A 11 16.20 -9.48 26.76
CA PHE A 11 16.73 -10.66 26.06
C PHE A 11 15.59 -11.52 25.52
N SER A 12 15.07 -11.15 24.35
CA SER A 12 14.51 -12.06 23.35
C SER A 12 13.90 -11.26 22.22
N ARG A 13 14.64 -11.11 21.11
CA ARG A 13 14.14 -11.00 19.74
C ARG A 13 15.28 -10.62 18.81
N ASN A 14 15.70 -11.56 17.97
CA ASN A 14 16.12 -11.38 16.56
C ASN A 14 17.12 -12.47 16.12
N LEU A 15 16.65 -13.71 15.96
CA LEU A 15 17.41 -14.79 15.30
C LEU A 15 16.75 -15.32 14.02
N CYS A 16 15.82 -14.57 13.42
CA CYS A 16 15.22 -14.95 12.14
C CYS A 16 15.16 -13.75 11.19
N GLN A 17 16.32 -13.26 10.77
CA GLN A 17 16.49 -12.39 9.59
C GLN A 17 17.97 -12.36 9.19
N LEU A 18 18.45 -13.47 8.63
CA LEU A 18 19.62 -13.48 7.76
C LEU A 18 19.10 -13.90 6.38
N ASN A 19 18.62 -12.93 5.61
CA ASN A 19 18.44 -13.12 4.18
C ASN A 19 19.77 -12.77 3.51
N PHE A 20 20.38 -13.77 2.91
CA PHE A 20 21.62 -13.71 2.17
C PHE A 20 21.45 -12.89 0.88
N THR A 21 22.10 -11.75 0.81
CA THR A 21 22.55 -11.15 -0.44
C THR A 21 24.05 -10.99 -0.35
N THR A 22 24.79 -11.97 -0.87
CA THR A 22 26.25 -11.92 -0.97
C THR A 22 26.64 -11.00 -2.12
N ASN A 23 26.91 -9.73 -1.81
CA ASN A 23 27.88 -8.94 -2.57
C ASN A 23 29.13 -8.83 -1.71
N ASN A 24 30.08 -9.72 -1.99
CA ASN A 24 31.38 -9.79 -1.35
C ASN A 24 32.26 -8.65 -1.86
N VAL A 25 32.41 -7.58 -1.08
CA VAL A 25 33.62 -6.74 -1.13
C VAL A 25 34.53 -7.24 -0.02
N ASN A 26 35.44 -8.13 -0.40
CA ASN A 26 36.51 -8.62 0.48
C ASN A 26 37.39 -7.45 0.93
N ARG A 27 37.38 -7.14 2.22
CA ARG A 27 38.49 -6.45 2.89
C ARG A 27 39.10 -7.37 3.94
N ASN A 28 40.30 -7.82 3.61
CA ASN A 28 41.32 -8.49 4.40
C ASN A 28 41.21 -8.32 5.92
N LEU A 29 40.65 -9.32 6.60
CA LEU A 29 41.01 -9.69 7.96
C LEU A 29 41.07 -11.22 7.98
N GLY A 30 42.27 -11.77 8.18
CA GLY A 30 42.60 -13.20 8.10
C GLY A 30 41.99 -14.05 9.21
N LEU A 31 40.66 -14.08 9.29
CA LEU A 31 39.90 -15.10 10.00
C LEU A 31 39.12 -15.87 8.93
N GLU A 32 39.65 -17.02 8.53
CA GLU A 32 38.92 -18.02 7.74
C GLU A 32 37.78 -18.58 8.58
N ASN A 33 36.71 -17.81 8.74
CA ASN A 33 35.44 -18.33 9.18
C ASN A 33 34.91 -19.21 8.05
N VAL A 34 35.29 -20.49 8.07
CA VAL A 34 34.66 -21.52 7.25
C VAL A 34 33.20 -21.60 7.69
N VAL A 35 32.34 -20.84 7.01
CA VAL A 35 30.90 -20.99 7.14
C VAL A 35 30.57 -22.35 6.54
N VAL A 36 30.57 -23.39 7.38
CA VAL A 36 30.11 -24.73 7.00
C VAL A 36 28.60 -24.61 6.78
N TYR A 37 28.21 -24.39 5.53
CA TYR A 37 26.80 -24.41 5.16
C TYR A 37 26.31 -25.85 5.33
N ARG A 38 25.56 -26.08 6.41
CA ARG A 38 24.86 -27.35 6.62
C ARG A 38 23.87 -27.51 5.46
N GLN A 39 24.18 -28.39 4.53
CA GLN A 39 23.21 -28.79 3.49
C GLN A 39 22.04 -29.47 4.20
N GLU A 40 20.96 -28.72 4.42
CA GLU A 40 19.76 -29.30 4.98
C GLU A 40 19.21 -30.32 3.97
N LYS A 41 19.12 -31.57 4.41
CA LYS A 41 18.55 -32.67 3.62
C LYS A 41 17.13 -32.27 3.17
N MET A 42 16.90 -32.28 1.87
CA MET A 42 15.59 -32.01 1.27
C MET A 42 14.52 -32.93 1.89
N ILE A 43 13.40 -32.36 2.32
CA ILE A 43 12.26 -33.13 2.83
C ILE A 43 11.39 -33.54 1.62
N PRO A 44 11.25 -34.85 1.31
CA PRO A 44 10.46 -35.31 0.16
C PRO A 44 8.99 -34.87 0.25
N LEU A 45 8.35 -34.64 -0.90
CA LEU A 45 6.96 -34.16 -0.98
C LEU A 45 5.98 -35.03 -0.16
N GLU A 46 6.10 -36.36 -0.25
CA GLU A 46 5.26 -37.30 0.49
C GLU A 46 5.41 -37.16 2.01
N GLU A 47 6.63 -36.89 2.49
CA GLU A 47 6.86 -36.61 3.91
C GLU A 47 6.21 -35.29 4.32
N GLN A 48 6.27 -34.25 3.47
CA GLN A 48 5.59 -32.98 3.72
C GLN A 48 4.07 -33.17 3.80
N LYS A 49 3.47 -33.91 2.86
CA LYS A 49 2.05 -34.24 2.83
C LYS A 49 1.62 -35.04 4.07
N LYS A 50 2.44 -36.00 4.51
CA LYS A 50 2.19 -36.75 5.74
C LYS A 50 2.17 -35.84 6.97
N ILE A 51 3.17 -34.97 7.12
CA ILE A 51 3.25 -34.01 8.23
C ILE A 51 1.99 -33.11 8.27
N PHE A 52 1.56 -32.60 7.11
CA PHE A 52 0.33 -31.80 7.04
C PHE A 52 -0.93 -32.60 7.29
N SER A 53 -1.01 -33.86 6.85
CA SER A 53 -2.18 -34.72 7.09
C SER A 53 -2.39 -34.95 8.58
N GLU A 54 -1.32 -35.25 9.32
CA GLU A 54 -1.36 -35.36 10.79
C GLU A 54 -1.77 -34.04 11.46
N PHE A 55 -1.31 -32.90 10.93
CA PHE A 55 -1.70 -31.58 11.43
C PHE A 55 -3.19 -31.27 11.17
N ILE A 56 -3.67 -31.55 9.96
CA ILE A 56 -5.06 -31.35 9.52
C ILE A 56 -6.01 -32.17 10.39
N GLU A 57 -5.68 -33.44 10.63
CA GLU A 57 -6.47 -34.33 11.50
C GLU A 57 -6.54 -33.80 12.94
N LYS A 58 -5.40 -33.45 13.53
CA LYS A 58 -5.33 -32.96 14.93
C LYS A 58 -6.03 -31.61 15.14
N GLU A 59 -6.00 -30.75 14.13
CA GLU A 59 -6.69 -29.45 14.15
C GLU A 59 -8.16 -29.54 13.72
N GLY A 60 -8.64 -30.72 13.33
CA GLY A 60 -10.00 -30.91 12.85
C GLY A 60 -10.33 -30.09 11.59
N ILE A 61 -9.33 -29.87 10.73
CA ILE A 61 -9.47 -29.10 9.50
C ILE A 61 -10.25 -29.95 8.49
N LYS A 62 -11.41 -29.44 8.06
CA LYS A 62 -12.30 -30.14 7.10
C LYS A 62 -12.07 -29.69 5.65
N ASP A 63 -11.53 -28.49 5.48
CA ASP A 63 -11.24 -27.90 4.17
C ASP A 63 -9.85 -27.26 4.22
N LEU A 64 -9.03 -27.52 3.21
CA LEU A 64 -7.67 -26.97 3.09
C LEU A 64 -7.66 -25.44 3.08
N ASP A 65 -8.76 -24.77 2.70
CA ASP A 65 -8.87 -23.31 2.79
C ASP A 65 -8.83 -22.80 4.24
N GLN A 66 -9.16 -23.64 5.22
CA GLN A 66 -8.99 -23.29 6.64
C GLN A 66 -7.52 -23.15 7.04
N LEU A 67 -6.56 -23.65 6.23
CA LEU A 67 -5.14 -23.45 6.48
C LEU A 67 -4.72 -21.97 6.43
N TYR A 68 -5.43 -21.10 5.71
CA TYR A 68 -5.15 -19.65 5.72
C TYR A 68 -5.28 -19.04 7.12
N SER A 69 -6.25 -19.53 7.91
CA SER A 69 -6.54 -19.02 9.25
C SER A 69 -5.91 -19.84 10.37
N VAL A 70 -5.88 -21.17 10.25
CA VAL A 70 -5.42 -22.08 11.31
C VAL A 70 -3.91 -22.21 11.33
N CYS A 71 -3.26 -22.24 10.15
CA CYS A 71 -1.82 -22.40 10.03
C CYS A 71 -1.11 -21.08 10.36
N THR A 72 -1.03 -20.77 11.65
CA THR A 72 -0.27 -19.63 12.19
C THR A 72 1.07 -20.08 12.72
N ARG A 73 2.07 -19.19 12.80
CA ARG A 73 3.38 -19.52 13.38
C ARG A 73 3.26 -20.14 14.78
N ARG A 74 2.42 -19.55 15.64
CA ARG A 74 2.21 -20.03 17.00
C ARG A 74 1.71 -21.48 17.02
N LYS A 75 0.81 -21.82 16.09
CA LYS A 75 0.26 -23.18 15.98
C LYS A 75 1.26 -24.14 15.34
N VAL A 76 1.98 -23.72 14.31
CA VAL A 76 3.05 -24.52 13.68
C VAL A 76 4.13 -24.89 14.70
N ASP A 77 4.51 -23.96 15.58
CA ASP A 77 5.54 -24.18 16.59
C ASP A 77 5.11 -25.19 17.69
N THR A 78 3.81 -25.51 17.86
CA THR A 78 3.36 -26.53 18.82
C THR A 78 3.56 -27.97 18.34
N TYR A 79 3.81 -28.17 17.05
CA TYR A 79 4.01 -29.49 16.47
C TYR A 79 5.45 -29.63 15.98
N THR A 80 6.24 -30.51 16.60
CA THR A 80 7.67 -30.66 16.31
C THR A 80 7.98 -30.90 14.83
N SER A 81 7.17 -31.73 14.15
CA SER A 81 7.28 -32.02 12.72
C SER A 81 6.98 -30.80 11.85
N MET A 82 5.89 -30.07 12.14
CA MET A 82 5.55 -28.82 11.45
C MET A 82 6.60 -27.73 11.69
N ALA A 83 7.12 -27.59 12.92
CA ALA A 83 8.15 -26.61 13.25
C ALA A 83 9.49 -26.90 12.51
N LYS A 84 9.80 -28.17 12.26
CA LYS A 84 10.94 -28.57 11.42
C LYS A 84 10.69 -28.20 9.95
N LEU A 85 9.52 -28.55 9.43
CA LEU A 85 9.13 -28.24 8.05
C LEU A 85 9.05 -26.72 7.78
N PHE A 86 8.58 -25.95 8.77
CA PHE A 86 8.51 -24.50 8.71
C PHE A 86 9.88 -23.85 8.64
N ARG A 87 10.86 -24.36 9.41
CA ARG A 87 12.25 -23.91 9.34
C ARG A 87 12.88 -24.22 7.99
N TYR A 88 12.65 -25.43 7.47
CA TYR A 88 13.07 -25.84 6.13
C TYR A 88 12.57 -24.87 5.04
N HIS A 89 11.31 -24.42 5.15
CA HIS A 89 10.71 -23.42 4.26
C HIS A 89 11.00 -21.96 4.66
N SER A 90 12.15 -21.70 5.29
CA SER A 90 12.61 -20.36 5.66
C SER A 90 11.61 -19.56 6.50
N CYS A 91 10.89 -20.25 7.40
CA CYS A 91 9.84 -19.67 8.22
C CYS A 91 8.72 -18.98 7.42
N SER A 92 8.39 -19.52 6.24
CA SER A 92 7.27 -19.06 5.41
C SER A 92 6.16 -20.11 5.34
N ILE A 93 5.01 -19.79 5.94
CA ILE A 93 3.84 -20.67 5.94
C ILE A 93 3.33 -20.88 4.51
N TYR A 94 3.33 -19.81 3.70
CA TYR A 94 2.98 -19.89 2.30
C TYR A 94 3.85 -20.92 1.57
N LYS A 95 5.18 -20.78 1.60
CA LYS A 95 6.10 -21.71 0.91
C LYS A 95 5.91 -23.15 1.40
N MET A 96 5.73 -23.31 2.71
CA MET A 96 5.48 -24.60 3.34
C MET A 96 4.21 -25.28 2.83
N VAL A 97 3.09 -24.55 2.79
CA VAL A 97 1.79 -25.07 2.36
C VAL A 97 1.79 -25.32 0.84
N THR A 98 2.30 -24.39 0.03
CA THR A 98 2.38 -24.54 -1.42
C THR A 98 3.30 -25.68 -1.84
N SER A 99 4.35 -25.94 -1.06
CA SER A 99 5.26 -27.07 -1.33
C SER A 99 4.60 -28.40 -1.00
N ALA A 100 3.74 -28.49 0.02
CA ALA A 100 3.04 -29.72 0.36
C ALA A 100 1.86 -30.01 -0.57
N TYR A 101 1.20 -28.96 -1.07
CA TYR A 101 0.02 -29.04 -1.95
C TYR A 101 0.21 -28.19 -3.21
N PRO A 102 1.16 -28.55 -4.09
CA PRO A 102 1.48 -27.78 -5.29
C PRO A 102 0.34 -27.75 -6.33
N GLU A 103 -0.54 -28.74 -6.32
CA GLU A 103 -1.70 -28.83 -7.20
C GLU A 103 -2.79 -27.80 -6.89
N ARG A 104 -2.78 -27.23 -5.69
CA ARG A 104 -3.78 -26.24 -5.25
C ARG A 104 -3.28 -24.83 -5.54
N GLN A 105 -4.15 -23.99 -6.10
CA GLN A 105 -3.88 -22.57 -6.25
C GLN A 105 -4.06 -21.88 -4.90
N TRP A 106 -2.97 -21.37 -4.35
CA TRP A 106 -2.97 -20.64 -3.08
C TRP A 106 -2.92 -19.14 -3.30
N ASP A 107 -3.69 -18.39 -2.52
CA ASP A 107 -3.76 -16.93 -2.50
C ASP A 107 -2.76 -16.38 -1.46
N PRO A 108 -1.58 -15.88 -1.86
CA PRO A 108 -0.52 -15.51 -0.91
C PRO A 108 -0.97 -14.43 0.09
N TRP A 109 -1.90 -13.55 -0.31
CA TRP A 109 -2.42 -12.44 0.51
C TRP A 109 -3.37 -12.88 1.62
N ARG A 110 -3.89 -14.11 1.60
CA ARG A 110 -4.79 -14.64 2.65
C ARG A 110 -4.01 -15.20 3.84
N PHE A 111 -2.74 -15.57 3.68
CA PHE A 111 -1.92 -16.06 4.79
C PHE A 111 -1.57 -14.95 5.77
N SER A 112 -1.39 -15.31 7.05
CA SER A 112 -1.10 -14.35 8.14
C SER A 112 0.13 -13.45 7.87
N LYS A 113 1.10 -13.98 7.11
CA LYS A 113 2.28 -13.26 6.66
C LYS A 113 2.60 -13.69 5.24
N ALA A 114 2.30 -12.82 4.28
CA ALA A 114 2.69 -13.03 2.91
C ALA A 114 4.22 -12.84 2.75
N PRO A 115 4.92 -13.67 1.97
CA PRO A 115 6.35 -13.50 1.78
C PRO A 115 6.64 -12.19 1.04
N LYS A 116 7.66 -11.44 1.46
CA LYS A 116 8.04 -10.17 0.83
C LYS A 116 8.40 -10.37 -0.64
N GLU A 117 9.18 -11.41 -0.91
CA GLU A 117 9.58 -11.84 -2.27
C GLU A 117 8.37 -12.13 -3.14
N GLU A 118 7.37 -12.81 -2.57
CA GLU A 118 6.14 -13.09 -3.30
C GLU A 118 5.44 -11.80 -3.65
N TRP A 119 5.26 -10.82 -2.75
CA TRP A 119 4.68 -9.54 -3.16
C TRP A 119 5.48 -8.81 -4.23
N THR A 120 6.81 -8.81 -4.16
CA THR A 120 7.65 -8.16 -5.18
C THR A 120 7.54 -8.87 -6.53
N LYS A 121 7.49 -10.22 -6.55
CA LYS A 121 7.26 -11.02 -7.76
C LYS A 121 5.80 -10.95 -8.24
N CYS A 122 4.86 -10.91 -7.31
CA CYS A 122 3.41 -10.83 -7.45
C CYS A 122 2.92 -9.42 -7.78
N ILE A 123 3.81 -8.42 -7.91
CA ILE A 123 3.55 -7.24 -8.72
C ILE A 123 3.38 -7.64 -10.21
N SER A 124 3.68 -8.90 -10.58
CA SER A 124 3.02 -9.52 -11.73
C SER A 124 1.51 -9.28 -11.64
N GLN A 125 0.96 -8.60 -12.64
CA GLN A 125 -0.33 -7.89 -12.55
C GLN A 125 -1.51 -8.76 -12.10
N GLU A 126 -1.42 -10.08 -12.27
CA GLU A 126 -2.50 -11.02 -11.99
C GLU A 126 -2.77 -11.21 -10.49
N ASN A 127 -1.75 -11.46 -9.67
CA ASN A 127 -1.94 -11.71 -8.23
C ASN A 127 -2.39 -10.45 -7.48
N VAL A 128 -1.88 -9.29 -7.89
CA VAL A 128 -2.39 -7.99 -7.47
C VAL A 128 -3.89 -7.88 -7.73
N SER A 129 -4.32 -8.18 -8.96
CA SER A 129 -5.71 -8.02 -9.37
C SER A 129 -6.62 -8.97 -8.59
N LYS A 130 -6.18 -10.22 -8.40
CA LYS A 130 -6.89 -11.20 -7.54
C LYS A 130 -6.99 -10.72 -6.09
N ALA A 131 -5.94 -10.13 -5.52
CA ALA A 131 -5.98 -9.57 -4.17
C ALA A 131 -6.97 -8.40 -4.05
N VAL A 132 -6.99 -7.51 -5.05
CA VAL A 132 -7.93 -6.37 -5.13
C VAL A 132 -9.38 -6.86 -5.27
N LEU A 133 -9.64 -7.84 -6.14
CA LEU A 133 -10.96 -8.45 -6.33
C LEU A 133 -11.43 -9.20 -5.08
N TRP A 134 -10.54 -9.98 -4.47
CA TRP A 134 -10.83 -10.66 -3.21
C TRP A 134 -11.17 -9.66 -2.11
N PHE A 135 -10.40 -8.58 -1.99
CA PHE A 135 -10.66 -7.52 -1.02
C PHE A 135 -12.01 -6.83 -1.27
N ALA A 136 -12.35 -6.54 -2.53
CA ALA A 136 -13.64 -5.96 -2.89
C ALA A 136 -14.80 -6.87 -2.44
N LYS A 137 -14.71 -8.16 -2.75
CA LYS A 137 -15.69 -9.17 -2.34
C LYS A 137 -15.83 -9.24 -0.82
N GLU A 138 -14.71 -9.34 -0.11
CA GLU A 138 -14.65 -9.47 1.35
C GLU A 138 -15.19 -8.25 2.10
N ASN A 139 -15.11 -7.05 1.49
CA ASN A 139 -15.62 -5.81 2.08
C ASN A 139 -16.92 -5.32 1.40
N ALA A 140 -17.58 -6.20 0.63
CA ALA A 140 -18.83 -5.91 -0.09
C ALA A 140 -18.79 -4.60 -0.92
N ILE A 141 -17.63 -4.29 -1.53
CA ILE A 141 -17.46 -3.16 -2.44
C ILE A 141 -18.17 -3.50 -3.75
N LYS A 142 -19.38 -2.97 -3.92
CA LYS A 142 -20.18 -3.14 -5.15
C LYS A 142 -19.98 -1.98 -6.14
N ASP A 143 -19.85 -0.77 -5.61
CA ASP A 143 -19.57 0.43 -6.39
C ASP A 143 -18.05 0.62 -6.52
N LEU A 144 -17.56 0.79 -7.75
CA LEU A 144 -16.14 1.02 -8.00
C LEU A 144 -15.68 2.39 -7.48
N ASP A 145 -16.59 3.35 -7.32
CA ASP A 145 -16.24 4.65 -6.74
C ASP A 145 -16.02 4.57 -5.22
N ALA A 146 -16.52 3.53 -4.53
CA ALA A 146 -16.22 3.32 -3.12
C ALA A 146 -14.72 3.03 -2.86
N TRP A 147 -13.94 2.72 -3.90
CA TRP A 147 -12.48 2.59 -3.77
C TRP A 147 -11.77 3.87 -3.34
N TYR A 148 -12.37 5.05 -3.56
CA TYR A 148 -11.78 6.31 -3.09
C TYR A 148 -11.74 6.42 -1.56
N ASP A 149 -12.67 5.74 -0.87
CA ASP A 149 -12.79 5.77 0.59
C ASP A 149 -11.99 4.65 1.28
N VAL A 150 -11.45 3.71 0.50
CA VAL A 150 -10.67 2.59 1.03
C VAL A 150 -9.33 3.08 1.58
N LYS A 151 -9.22 3.06 2.92
CA LYS A 151 -7.95 3.36 3.60
C LYS A 151 -6.91 2.27 3.31
N ILE A 152 -5.70 2.67 2.92
CA ILE A 152 -4.57 1.75 2.69
C ILE A 152 -4.30 0.82 3.87
N LEU A 153 -4.50 1.29 5.10
CA LEU A 153 -4.32 0.48 6.31
C LEU A 153 -5.31 -0.69 6.37
N MET A 154 -6.54 -0.51 5.89
CA MET A 154 -7.55 -1.58 5.82
C MET A 154 -7.10 -2.66 4.82
N PHE A 155 -6.73 -2.24 3.61
CA PHE A 155 -6.18 -3.14 2.58
C PHE A 155 -4.96 -3.90 3.08
N ARG A 156 -4.02 -3.20 3.73
CA ARG A 156 -2.81 -3.79 4.30
C ARG A 156 -3.10 -4.80 5.40
N ARG A 157 -4.08 -4.55 6.27
CA ARG A 157 -4.46 -5.47 7.35
C ARG A 157 -5.15 -6.72 6.85
N LYS A 158 -6.00 -6.62 5.81
CA LYS A 158 -6.73 -7.76 5.24
C LYS A 158 -5.85 -8.59 4.29
N CYS A 159 -5.18 -7.95 3.33
CA CYS A 159 -4.35 -8.63 2.32
C CYS A 159 -2.89 -8.85 2.75
N LYS A 160 -2.51 -8.45 3.97
CA LYS A 160 -1.15 -8.60 4.53
C LYS A 160 -0.03 -8.09 3.60
N ILE A 161 -0.30 -7.00 2.86
CA ILE A 161 0.69 -6.42 1.93
C ILE A 161 1.89 -5.85 2.71
N PRO A 162 3.11 -5.86 2.13
CA PRO A 162 4.28 -5.29 2.76
C PRO A 162 4.11 -3.78 2.99
N ARG A 163 4.71 -3.27 4.06
CA ARG A 163 4.74 -1.81 4.34
C ARG A 163 5.43 -1.00 3.24
N SER A 164 6.28 -1.63 2.44
CA SER A 164 6.96 -0.99 1.31
C SER A 164 6.02 -0.61 0.17
N ILE A 165 4.83 -1.22 0.09
CA ILE A 165 3.79 -0.78 -0.86
C ILE A 165 3.19 0.51 -0.33
N LYS A 166 3.44 1.62 -1.04
CA LYS A 166 2.90 2.93 -0.71
C LYS A 166 1.52 3.09 -1.33
N LYS A 167 0.89 4.22 -1.00
CA LYS A 167 -0.48 4.53 -1.39
C LYS A 167 -0.65 4.67 -2.91
N LYS A 168 0.33 5.28 -3.58
CA LYS A 168 0.34 5.42 -5.03
C LYS A 168 0.29 4.08 -5.76
N GLU A 169 1.07 3.11 -5.29
CA GLU A 169 1.13 1.76 -5.85
C GLU A 169 -0.22 1.05 -5.68
N LEU A 170 -0.87 1.17 -4.51
CA LEU A 170 -2.22 0.62 -4.32
C LEU A 170 -3.24 1.21 -5.30
N HIS A 171 -3.23 2.52 -5.55
CA HIS A 171 -4.15 3.12 -6.53
C HIS A 171 -3.87 2.59 -7.94
N GLN A 172 -2.60 2.45 -8.33
CA GLN A 172 -2.24 1.86 -9.62
C GLN A 172 -2.70 0.40 -9.74
N MET A 173 -2.61 -0.37 -8.65
CA MET A 173 -3.13 -1.74 -8.58
C MET A 173 -4.65 -1.77 -8.84
N ILE A 174 -5.41 -0.87 -8.20
CA ILE A 174 -6.87 -0.76 -8.38
C ILE A 174 -7.22 -0.37 -9.82
N ILE A 175 -6.57 0.67 -10.36
CA ILE A 175 -6.80 1.16 -11.74
C ILE A 175 -6.54 0.05 -12.76
N LYS A 176 -5.45 -0.71 -12.60
CA LYS A 176 -5.13 -1.83 -13.47
C LYS A 176 -6.13 -2.98 -13.36
N THR A 177 -6.72 -3.19 -12.19
CA THR A 177 -7.70 -4.25 -11.96
C THR A 177 -9.04 -3.96 -12.66
N TYR A 178 -9.43 -2.69 -12.75
CA TYR A 178 -10.67 -2.26 -13.41
C TYR A 178 -10.38 -1.28 -14.56
N PRO A 179 -9.75 -1.72 -15.66
CA PRO A 179 -9.27 -0.82 -16.72
C PRO A 179 -10.40 -0.12 -17.49
N LYS A 180 -11.63 -0.66 -17.43
CA LYS A 180 -12.83 -0.06 -18.04
C LYS A 180 -13.46 1.03 -17.17
N HIS A 181 -13.10 1.11 -15.88
CA HIS A 181 -13.62 2.14 -14.98
C HIS A 181 -12.71 3.36 -15.01
N ARG A 182 -13.31 4.54 -15.22
CA ARG A 182 -12.55 5.79 -15.21
C ARG A 182 -12.32 6.25 -13.78
N PHE A 183 -11.16 5.92 -13.22
CA PHE A 183 -10.75 6.48 -11.94
C PHE A 183 -10.15 7.89 -12.10
N TYR A 184 -10.56 8.79 -11.22
CA TYR A 184 -10.03 10.14 -11.08
C TYR A 184 -8.95 10.13 -10.01
N ILE A 185 -7.68 10.21 -10.41
CA ILE A 185 -6.55 9.98 -9.49
C ILE A 185 -6.52 10.95 -8.30
N TRP A 186 -7.02 12.17 -8.47
CA TRP A 186 -7.14 13.17 -7.41
C TRP A 186 -8.22 12.86 -6.36
N LYS A 187 -9.20 12.00 -6.67
CA LYS A 187 -10.22 11.56 -5.69
C LYS A 187 -9.64 10.59 -4.65
N PHE A 188 -8.51 9.94 -4.91
CA PHE A 188 -7.87 9.07 -3.93
C PHE A 188 -7.16 9.81 -2.76
N GLY A 189 -7.23 11.15 -2.72
CA GLY A 189 -6.64 11.99 -1.66
C GLY A 189 -5.20 12.40 -1.94
N TYR A 190 -4.37 12.57 -0.89
CA TYR A 190 -3.02 13.15 -0.99
C TYR A 190 -2.16 12.54 -2.13
N THR A 191 -1.91 13.34 -3.16
CA THR A 191 -1.16 12.96 -4.37
C THR A 191 -0.15 14.06 -4.75
N PRO A 192 0.96 14.22 -4.02
CA PRO A 192 2.04 15.09 -4.46
C PRO A 192 2.58 14.66 -5.82
N GLY A 193 2.95 15.62 -6.66
CA GLY A 193 3.59 15.40 -7.95
C GLY A 193 2.69 14.90 -9.08
N ILE A 194 1.43 14.49 -8.84
CA ILE A 194 0.53 14.13 -9.97
C ILE A 194 0.19 15.36 -10.81
N TRP A 195 0.22 16.54 -10.21
CA TRP A 195 -0.11 17.81 -10.84
C TRP A 195 1.01 18.35 -11.73
N ASP A 196 2.18 17.71 -11.73
CA ASP A 196 3.27 18.01 -12.65
C ASP A 196 2.91 17.58 -14.08
N ASP A 197 2.07 16.56 -14.21
CA ASP A 197 1.56 16.05 -15.48
C ASP A 197 0.43 16.93 -16.02
N ILE A 198 0.66 17.56 -17.17
CA ILE A 198 -0.33 18.40 -17.86
C ILE A 198 -1.60 17.63 -18.26
N VAL A 199 -1.49 16.32 -18.55
CA VAL A 199 -2.64 15.48 -18.91
C VAL A 199 -3.57 15.35 -17.71
N VAL A 200 -3.00 15.11 -16.52
CA VAL A 200 -3.76 15.07 -15.25
C VAL A 200 -4.43 16.40 -14.97
N ARG A 201 -3.74 17.53 -15.19
CA ARG A 201 -4.33 18.86 -15.01
C ARG A 201 -5.51 19.09 -15.96
N LYS A 202 -5.36 18.76 -17.25
CA LYS A 202 -6.43 18.88 -18.25
C LYS A 202 -7.64 18.04 -17.86
N ASP A 203 -7.41 16.77 -17.53
CA ASP A 203 -8.46 15.84 -17.11
C ASP A 203 -9.21 16.34 -15.87
N TYR A 204 -8.48 16.90 -14.90
CA TYR A 204 -9.08 17.49 -13.71
C TYR A 204 -9.97 18.69 -14.04
N ILE A 205 -9.51 19.62 -14.87
CA ILE A 205 -10.30 20.79 -15.25
C ILE A 205 -11.54 20.38 -16.06
N ILE A 206 -11.42 19.43 -16.98
CA ILE A 206 -12.56 18.88 -17.73
C ILE A 206 -13.56 18.23 -16.77
N TRP A 207 -13.08 17.46 -15.79
CA TRP A 207 -13.95 16.88 -14.76
C TRP A 207 -14.64 17.94 -13.90
N ILE A 208 -13.97 19.05 -13.57
CA ILE A 208 -14.59 20.18 -12.86
C ILE A 208 -15.72 20.80 -13.70
N LEU A 209 -15.48 21.03 -14.99
CA LEU A 209 -16.50 21.56 -15.89
C LEU A 209 -17.73 20.65 -15.92
N ASP A 210 -17.52 19.34 -16.12
CA ASP A 210 -18.60 18.34 -16.14
C ASP A 210 -19.35 18.26 -14.81
N LYS A 211 -18.61 18.14 -13.70
CA LYS A 211 -19.18 18.04 -12.34
C LYS A 211 -20.06 19.25 -11.98
N LEU A 212 -19.66 20.44 -12.41
CA LEU A 212 -20.38 21.69 -12.16
C LEU A 212 -21.35 22.06 -13.29
N LYS A 213 -21.50 21.20 -14.31
CA LYS A 213 -22.33 21.41 -15.50
C LYS A 213 -22.01 22.72 -16.23
N LEU A 214 -20.74 23.11 -16.23
CA LEU A 214 -20.22 24.27 -16.97
C LEU A 214 -19.97 23.86 -18.42
N LYS A 215 -20.42 24.69 -19.36
CA LYS A 215 -20.47 24.33 -20.79
C LYS A 215 -19.17 24.57 -21.53
N SER A 216 -18.25 25.36 -20.98
CA SER A 216 -17.04 25.80 -21.70
C SER A 216 -15.93 26.23 -20.75
N LEU A 217 -14.69 26.23 -21.26
CA LEU A 217 -13.51 26.80 -20.57
C LEU A 217 -13.72 28.25 -20.14
N GLU A 218 -14.51 29.02 -20.90
CA GLU A 218 -14.91 30.39 -20.58
C GLU A 218 -15.54 30.55 -19.19
N SER A 219 -16.30 29.55 -18.73
CA SER A 219 -16.94 29.59 -17.41
C SER A 219 -15.94 29.52 -16.26
N LEU A 220 -14.66 29.22 -16.53
CA LEU A 220 -13.61 29.16 -15.51
C LEU A 220 -13.14 30.54 -15.05
N TYR A 221 -13.41 31.62 -15.80
CA TYR A 221 -13.11 32.99 -15.35
C TYR A 221 -13.85 33.35 -14.06
N THR A 222 -15.08 32.88 -13.92
CA THR A 222 -15.95 33.19 -12.78
C THR A 222 -15.90 32.11 -11.70
N LEU A 223 -15.03 31.10 -11.83
CA LEU A 223 -14.98 29.96 -10.91
C LEU A 223 -14.11 30.30 -9.69
N PRO A 224 -14.67 30.31 -8.46
CA PRO A 224 -13.87 30.58 -7.27
C PRO A 224 -12.78 29.53 -7.06
N VAL A 225 -11.58 29.95 -6.63
CA VAL A 225 -10.48 29.04 -6.24
C VAL A 225 -10.92 28.08 -5.13
N SER A 226 -11.78 28.55 -4.20
CA SER A 226 -12.36 27.70 -3.16
C SER A 226 -13.12 26.51 -3.72
N THR A 227 -13.77 26.66 -4.88
CA THR A 227 -14.44 25.55 -5.57
C THR A 227 -13.44 24.48 -6.00
N LEU A 228 -12.24 24.84 -6.48
CA LEU A 228 -11.21 23.84 -6.75
C LEU A 228 -10.73 23.16 -5.45
N VAL A 229 -10.52 23.93 -4.38
CA VAL A 229 -10.08 23.40 -3.08
C VAL A 229 -11.09 22.38 -2.52
N LEU A 230 -12.39 22.67 -2.57
CA LEU A 230 -13.46 21.79 -2.15
C LEU A 230 -13.59 20.54 -3.03
N ASN A 231 -13.08 20.57 -4.26
CA ASN A 231 -13.15 19.49 -5.23
C ASN A 231 -11.79 18.80 -5.46
N HIS A 232 -11.00 18.60 -4.41
CA HIS A 232 -9.70 17.90 -4.42
C HIS A 232 -8.54 18.64 -5.12
N GLY A 233 -8.76 19.86 -5.61
CA GLY A 233 -7.75 20.68 -6.27
C GLY A 233 -6.85 21.51 -5.35
N ARG A 234 -6.88 21.30 -4.02
CA ARG A 234 -6.08 22.09 -3.05
C ARG A 234 -4.60 22.13 -3.43
N TYR A 235 -3.99 20.97 -3.64
CA TYR A 235 -2.57 20.88 -3.97
C TYR A 235 -2.26 21.38 -5.38
N LEU A 236 -3.20 21.21 -6.32
CA LEU A 236 -3.07 21.77 -7.66
C LEU A 236 -2.96 23.29 -7.60
N ILE A 237 -3.92 23.96 -6.98
CA ILE A 237 -3.97 25.42 -6.98
C ILE A 237 -2.86 26.02 -6.10
N GLN A 238 -2.41 25.32 -5.06
CA GLN A 238 -1.23 25.72 -4.26
C GLN A 238 0.07 25.71 -5.08
N LYS A 239 0.27 24.73 -5.97
CA LYS A 239 1.44 24.69 -6.88
C LYS A 239 1.56 25.97 -7.73
N TYR A 240 0.42 26.59 -8.01
CA TYR A 240 0.31 27.82 -8.78
C TYR A 240 0.14 29.07 -7.92
N ASN A 241 0.49 29.03 -6.62
CA ASN A 241 0.33 30.16 -5.69
C ASN A 241 -1.09 30.74 -5.64
N LYS A 242 -2.10 29.88 -5.88
CA LYS A 242 -3.52 30.25 -6.03
C LYS A 242 -3.83 31.16 -7.24
N ASP A 243 -2.92 31.22 -8.21
CA ASP A 243 -3.12 31.93 -9.49
C ASP A 243 -3.86 31.03 -10.49
N MET A 244 -5.16 31.31 -10.67
CA MET A 244 -6.00 30.61 -11.64
C MET A 244 -5.57 30.87 -13.08
N TYR A 245 -5.12 32.09 -13.40
CA TYR A 245 -4.67 32.42 -14.75
C TYR A 245 -3.44 31.59 -15.10
N GLN A 246 -2.45 31.51 -14.19
CA GLN A 246 -1.25 30.71 -14.42
C GLN A 246 -1.59 29.22 -14.60
N LEU A 247 -2.42 28.66 -13.72
CA LEU A 247 -2.88 27.26 -13.83
C LEU A 247 -3.53 26.98 -15.19
N LEU A 248 -4.46 27.83 -15.62
CA LEU A 248 -5.26 27.60 -16.83
C LEU A 248 -4.49 27.87 -18.12
N SER A 249 -3.66 28.92 -18.16
CA SER A 249 -2.81 29.24 -19.31
C SER A 249 -1.74 28.18 -19.56
N GLU A 250 -1.14 27.62 -18.52
CA GLU A 250 -0.22 26.49 -18.69
C GLU A 250 -0.92 25.18 -19.04
N THR A 251 -2.16 24.98 -18.59
CA THR A 251 -2.91 23.73 -18.84
C THR A 251 -3.56 23.73 -20.22
N PHE A 252 -4.06 24.89 -20.68
CA PHE A 252 -4.71 25.08 -21.97
C PHE A 252 -4.07 26.26 -22.73
N PRO A 253 -2.82 26.12 -23.22
CA PRO A 253 -2.07 27.23 -23.82
C PRO A 253 -2.66 27.73 -25.14
N SER A 254 -3.48 26.91 -25.82
CA SER A 254 -4.15 27.29 -27.06
C SER A 254 -5.44 28.11 -26.83
N TYR A 255 -5.93 28.17 -25.59
CA TYR A 255 -7.10 29.00 -25.27
C TYR A 255 -6.63 30.43 -25.00
N PRO A 256 -7.25 31.46 -25.60
CA PRO A 256 -6.82 32.85 -25.46
C PRO A 256 -7.25 33.41 -24.10
N TRP A 257 -6.55 33.03 -23.04
CA TRP A 257 -6.81 33.51 -21.69
C TRP A 257 -6.49 35.00 -21.55
N ASP A 258 -7.44 35.75 -21.01
CA ASP A 258 -7.32 37.16 -20.68
C ASP A 258 -7.06 37.30 -19.18
N LYS A 259 -5.84 37.71 -18.83
CA LYS A 259 -5.39 37.83 -17.44
C LYS A 259 -6.23 38.82 -16.63
N GLU A 260 -6.77 39.87 -17.25
CA GLU A 260 -7.50 40.93 -16.56
C GLU A 260 -8.85 40.42 -16.02
N ARG A 261 -9.43 39.41 -16.66
CA ARG A 261 -10.69 38.80 -16.25
C ARG A 261 -10.60 37.88 -15.03
N PHE A 262 -9.39 37.53 -14.60
CA PHE A 262 -9.18 36.73 -13.39
C PHE A 262 -9.08 37.60 -12.11
N GLN A 263 -9.46 38.88 -12.17
CA GLN A 263 -9.34 39.83 -11.05
C GLN A 263 -10.69 40.15 -10.39
N ASN A 264 -10.67 40.21 -9.04
CA ASN A 264 -11.63 40.87 -8.12
C ASN A 264 -12.60 40.06 -7.22
N GLU A 265 -12.26 38.88 -6.70
CA GLU A 265 -13.00 38.35 -5.53
C GLU A 265 -12.13 37.73 -4.42
N TYR A 266 -11.03 38.39 -4.09
CA TYR A 266 -10.60 38.37 -2.70
C TYR A 266 -10.61 39.80 -2.18
N PRO A 267 -11.69 40.26 -1.51
CA PRO A 267 -11.46 41.19 -0.42
C PRO A 267 -10.55 40.41 0.52
N THR A 268 -9.26 40.77 0.56
CA THR A 268 -8.34 40.32 1.60
C THR A 268 -8.81 40.93 2.91
N GLY A 269 -9.96 40.49 3.41
CA GLY A 269 -10.44 40.67 4.77
C GLY A 269 -9.62 39.80 5.71
N ARG A 270 -8.29 39.96 5.67
CA ARG A 270 -7.48 39.79 6.87
C ARG A 270 -7.37 41.17 7.48
N THR A 271 -8.42 41.62 8.13
CA THR A 271 -8.23 42.42 9.34
C THR A 271 -7.33 41.57 10.22
N LYS A 272 -6.13 42.08 10.54
CA LYS A 272 -5.26 41.47 11.54
C LYS A 272 -6.05 41.41 12.85
N VAL A 273 -6.65 40.27 13.15
CA VAL A 273 -7.11 39.97 14.50
C VAL A 273 -5.84 39.49 15.22
N ASN A 274 -5.27 40.38 16.03
CA ASN A 274 -4.24 40.03 17.00
C ASN A 274 -4.89 39.12 18.06
N ASN A 275 -4.83 37.81 17.89
CA ASN A 275 -5.09 36.88 18.97
C ASN A 275 -3.86 35.97 19.11
N ASN A 276 -3.08 36.26 20.16
CA ASN A 276 -2.35 35.22 20.88
C ASN A 276 -3.39 34.25 21.40
N GLU A 277 -3.40 33.02 20.93
CA GLU A 277 -3.97 31.88 21.65
C GLU A 277 -3.37 30.61 21.05
N ASP A 278 -2.57 29.94 21.89
CA ASP A 278 -1.98 28.64 21.65
C ASP A 278 -3.08 27.61 21.39
N VAL A 279 -2.98 26.90 20.26
CA VAL A 279 -3.75 25.68 20.01
C VAL A 279 -2.78 24.61 19.55
N ASP A 280 -2.69 23.56 20.37
CA ASP A 280 -1.91 22.35 20.16
C ASP A 280 -2.32 21.64 18.86
N GLU A 281 -1.37 21.51 17.93
CA GLU A 281 -1.47 20.68 16.73
C GLU A 281 -1.10 19.22 17.09
N ASP A 282 -2.11 18.40 17.38
CA ASP A 282 -2.03 16.94 17.25
C ASP A 282 -2.81 16.51 16.00
N ASP A 283 -2.13 16.46 14.85
CA ASP A 283 -2.61 15.78 13.64
C ASP A 283 -1.51 14.85 13.11
N ASP A 284 -1.56 13.60 13.58
CA ASP A 284 -0.81 12.45 13.09
C ASP A 284 -1.23 12.14 11.63
N TRP A 285 -0.33 12.41 10.68
CA TRP A 285 -0.43 12.02 9.26
C TRP A 285 0.36 10.75 8.93
#